data_AF-A0A7V4LES6-F1
#
_entry.id   AF-A0A7V4LES6-F1
#
_cell.length_a   1.000
_cell.length_b   1.000
_cell.length_c   1.000
_cell.angle_alpha   90.00
_cell.angle_beta   90.00
_cell.angle_gamma   90.00
#
_symmetry.space_group_name_H-M   'P 1'
#
loop_
_entity.id
_entity.type
_entity.pdbx_description
1 polymer ?
#
loop_
_entity_poly.entity_id
_entity_poly.type
_entity_poly.pdbx_seq_one_letter_code
_entity_poly.pdbx_strand_id
1 'polypeptide(L)'
;MIAFRAGRCVPRTLLVLGLAAIASCSEQGTEIVLTVRTDFRVPEEVDELHLFVHAPAPPEGGAPYDWDESYRLGGDPDEYRMPATLALRPGPTYRRDVQFQAELLKGGVAIARSHAAGSFRDGERVDTELRVDRVDSFACPNDPADGPPENNLGGPCSSPADCNGNFCLDAARFPAFPGGYCLGQSSLFVSCNPLDPRSCPLGATCIYAGDGSSGVASYLCLDACAVASERGLAHRTNCDCREFYACDPVGGVCVPGCRSDEDCCRLWTDADGDTVQDAGEWTPIENCRGACDLASYLCVYEGAPRAAIGDPCVHENDCPADGRCISEALYGVPGGICIRDRCDLEGHACDAGSGCAGLALGYWACVRGCRVGSDPGNDGYRCETGQACWPVEFSAPPRDLPGADGYCWIGNWTSITVHNVYSPCTEPADCWSPHGLGDCLQPAPGAPGYCVVHGCSNATIAPACGEGGGGVCPEPLDHCARGCTPGLEPAAAGCPAGFACWSHRGTGFCYLPCDGDADCSAPWTCNLASHGCEL
;
A
#
# COMPACT_ATOMS: atom_id res chain seq x y z
N MET A 1 12.75 68.71 21.10
CA MET A 1 13.07 69.48 19.89
C MET A 1 13.34 68.47 18.79
N ILE A 2 12.54 68.50 17.72
CA ILE A 2 12.75 67.72 16.48
C ILE A 2 13.93 68.35 15.73
N ALA A 3 14.86 67.52 15.22
CA ALA A 3 15.50 67.70 13.92
C ALA A 3 16.25 66.41 13.50
N PHE A 4 16.02 65.98 12.26
CA PHE A 4 16.66 64.85 11.58
C PHE A 4 17.93 65.25 10.80
N ARG A 5 18.71 64.21 10.43
CA ARG A 5 19.53 64.02 9.21
C ARG A 5 20.99 64.49 9.17
N ALA A 6 21.89 63.51 9.15
CA ALA A 6 22.92 63.22 8.14
C ALA A 6 23.49 61.83 8.48
N GLY A 7 23.26 60.78 7.69
CA GLY A 7 24.12 60.43 6.56
C GLY A 7 25.48 59.92 7.04
N ARG A 8 25.71 58.60 7.09
CA ARG A 8 27.06 58.01 7.04
C ARG A 8 27.04 56.50 6.74
N CYS A 9 27.78 56.16 5.70
CA CYS A 9 28.27 54.83 5.37
C CYS A 9 28.81 54.10 6.61
N VAL A 10 28.49 52.82 6.75
CA VAL A 10 29.15 51.93 7.70
C VAL A 10 30.14 51.07 6.91
N PRO A 11 31.44 51.05 7.25
CA PRO A 11 32.40 50.17 6.61
C PRO A 11 32.21 48.74 7.15
N ARG A 12 32.13 47.77 6.24
CA ARG A 12 32.24 46.35 6.56
C ARG A 12 33.71 46.03 6.88
N THR A 13 33.94 45.43 8.05
CA THR A 13 35.18 44.73 8.36
C THR A 13 34.82 43.35 8.91
N LEU A 14 34.92 42.30 8.09
CA LEU A 14 35.53 41.03 8.51
C LEU A 14 35.93 40.18 7.30
N LEU A 15 37.23 40.27 7.00
CA LEU A 15 38.18 39.21 6.61
C LEU A 15 37.71 38.02 5.73
N VAL A 16 37.97 38.11 4.42
CA VAL A 16 38.45 36.98 3.60
C VAL A 16 39.58 37.50 2.70
N LEU A 17 40.66 36.73 2.62
CA LEU A 17 41.88 37.03 1.87
C LEU A 17 41.62 37.14 0.35
N GLY A 18 41.98 38.31 -0.20
CA GLY A 18 42.64 38.44 -1.51
C GLY A 18 41.77 38.43 -2.78
N LEU A 19 41.27 39.61 -3.20
CA LEU A 19 41.52 40.23 -4.53
C LEU A 19 40.66 41.50 -4.74
N ALA A 20 41.35 42.58 -5.16
CA ALA A 20 40.89 43.82 -5.80
C ALA A 20 39.51 44.42 -5.42
N ALA A 21 39.54 45.51 -4.64
CA ALA A 21 38.41 46.42 -4.46
C ALA A 21 38.17 47.26 -5.74
N ILE A 22 37.10 46.96 -6.46
CA ILE A 22 36.46 47.90 -7.40
C ILE A 22 35.24 48.47 -6.68
N ALA A 23 35.26 49.76 -6.39
CA ALA A 23 34.11 50.48 -5.89
C ALA A 23 33.07 50.61 -7.02
N SER A 24 32.03 49.79 -7.00
CA SER A 24 30.81 50.03 -7.76
C SER A 24 29.70 50.44 -6.79
N CYS A 25 28.95 51.48 -7.14
CA CYS A 25 27.73 51.86 -6.42
C CYS A 25 26.76 50.67 -6.51
N SER A 26 26.53 49.96 -5.40
CA SER A 26 25.66 48.79 -5.39
C SER A 26 24.22 49.21 -5.70
N GLU A 27 23.69 48.70 -6.80
CA GLU A 27 22.24 48.56 -7.00
C GLU A 27 21.68 47.81 -5.78
N GLN A 28 20.64 48.37 -5.15
CA GLN A 28 19.96 47.74 -4.02
C GLN A 28 19.16 46.55 -4.55
N GLY A 29 19.84 45.41 -4.74
CA GLY A 29 19.19 44.13 -4.97
C GLY A 29 18.57 43.61 -3.68
N THR A 30 17.50 42.85 -3.80
CA THR A 30 16.97 42.01 -2.72
C THR A 30 18.08 41.02 -2.34
N GLU A 31 18.40 40.87 -1.05
CA GLU A 31 19.34 39.86 -0.55
C GLU A 31 18.51 38.76 0.10
N ILE A 32 18.30 37.66 -0.63
CA ILE A 32 17.75 36.44 -0.03
C ILE A 32 18.93 35.70 0.59
N VAL A 33 18.87 35.41 1.88
CA VAL A 33 19.84 34.58 2.59
C VAL A 33 19.16 33.25 2.89
N LEU A 34 19.47 32.22 2.09
CA LEU A 34 19.03 30.88 2.38
C LEU A 34 19.91 30.29 3.48
N THR A 35 19.34 29.86 4.59
CA THR A 35 20.07 29.07 5.59
C THR A 35 19.55 27.64 5.52
N VAL A 36 20.38 26.73 5.02
CA VAL A 36 20.08 25.30 5.10
C VAL A 36 20.52 24.82 6.47
N ARG A 37 19.58 24.29 7.26
CA ARG A 37 19.89 23.61 8.52
C ARG A 37 19.48 22.16 8.37
N THR A 38 20.45 21.29 8.63
CA THR A 38 20.20 19.86 8.80
C THR A 38 19.99 19.62 10.29
N ASP A 39 18.85 19.05 10.68
CA ASP A 39 18.59 18.67 12.08
C ASP A 39 19.31 17.35 12.46
N PHE A 40 20.12 16.82 11.55
CA PHE A 40 20.91 15.60 11.73
C PHE A 40 22.38 15.86 11.37
N ARG A 41 23.27 15.06 11.98
CA ARG A 41 24.67 14.94 11.55
C ARG A 41 24.66 14.46 10.11
N VAL A 42 25.14 15.28 9.18
CA VAL A 42 25.33 14.84 7.79
C VAL A 42 26.20 13.58 7.84
N PRO A 43 25.70 12.41 7.44
CA PRO A 43 26.52 11.20 7.42
C PRO A 43 27.81 11.49 6.65
N GLU A 44 28.92 10.86 6.99
CA GLU A 44 30.20 10.98 6.24
C GLU A 44 30.09 10.60 4.75
N GLU A 45 28.90 10.17 4.32
CA GLU A 45 28.57 9.57 3.04
C GLU A 45 27.73 10.47 2.11
N VAL A 46 27.49 11.74 2.47
CA VAL A 46 26.83 12.71 1.57
C VAL A 46 27.88 13.49 0.80
N ASP A 47 27.90 13.35 -0.52
CA ASP A 47 28.96 13.90 -1.35
C ASP A 47 28.57 15.28 -1.93
N GLU A 48 27.28 15.55 -2.07
CA GLU A 48 26.77 16.67 -2.87
C GLU A 48 25.43 17.22 -2.38
N LEU A 49 25.26 18.55 -2.43
CA LEU A 49 24.02 19.29 -2.20
C LEU A 49 23.65 20.01 -3.49
N HIS A 50 22.48 19.72 -4.04
CA HIS A 50 21.90 20.47 -5.16
C HIS A 50 20.88 21.48 -4.64
N LEU A 51 20.95 22.71 -5.15
CA LEU A 51 20.04 23.80 -4.81
C LEU A 51 19.42 24.37 -6.08
N PHE A 52 18.11 24.29 -6.16
CA PHE A 52 17.29 24.83 -7.23
C PHE A 52 16.46 26.00 -6.72
N VAL A 53 16.50 27.12 -7.44
CA VAL A 53 15.69 28.30 -7.16
C VAL A 53 14.96 28.69 -8.43
N HIS A 54 13.64 28.64 -8.36
CA HIS A 54 12.76 29.08 -9.45
C HIS A 54 11.98 30.32 -9.02
N ALA A 55 12.05 31.38 -9.82
CA ALA A 55 11.15 32.50 -9.72
C ALA A 55 10.46 32.72 -11.08
N PRO A 56 9.12 32.64 -11.15
CA PRO A 56 8.38 32.80 -12.38
C PRO A 56 8.54 34.22 -12.95
N ALA A 57 8.28 34.34 -14.26
CA ALA A 57 8.36 35.63 -14.94
C ALA A 57 7.40 36.66 -14.32
N PRO A 58 7.77 37.96 -14.30
CA PRO A 58 6.89 39.01 -13.83
C PRO A 58 5.61 39.09 -14.69
N PRO A 59 4.46 39.50 -14.11
CA PRO A 59 3.23 39.73 -14.87
C PRO A 59 3.39 40.74 -16.01
N GLU A 60 4.34 41.66 -15.86
CA GLU A 60 4.60 42.77 -16.78
C GLU A 60 5.52 42.39 -17.96
N GLY A 61 5.93 41.12 -18.02
CA GLY A 61 6.88 40.60 -19.01
C GLY A 61 8.31 40.50 -18.46
N GLY A 62 9.03 39.48 -18.94
CA GLY A 62 10.38 39.14 -18.51
C GLY A 62 10.64 37.64 -18.68
N ALA A 63 11.88 37.20 -18.49
CA ALA A 63 12.20 35.78 -18.40
C ALA A 63 11.99 35.29 -16.95
N PRO A 64 11.58 34.03 -16.75
CA PRO A 64 11.70 33.40 -15.44
C PRO A 64 13.18 33.40 -15.03
N TYR A 65 13.41 33.38 -13.72
CA TYR A 65 14.73 33.21 -13.15
C TYR A 65 14.85 31.79 -12.65
N ASP A 66 15.73 31.03 -13.29
CA ASP A 66 16.10 29.67 -12.90
C ASP A 66 17.56 29.69 -12.47
N TRP A 67 17.83 29.20 -11.27
CA TRP A 67 19.17 29.01 -10.76
C TRP A 67 19.29 27.61 -10.19
N ASP A 68 20.36 26.94 -10.61
CA ASP A 68 20.65 25.53 -10.32
C ASP A 68 22.14 25.43 -10.07
N GLU A 69 22.51 25.08 -8.84
CA GLU A 69 23.91 24.94 -8.41
C GLU A 69 24.10 23.70 -7.55
N SER A 70 25.27 23.09 -7.75
CA SER A 70 25.69 21.87 -7.09
C SER A 70 26.92 22.14 -6.22
N TYR A 71 26.84 21.75 -4.96
CA TYR A 71 27.92 21.94 -4.00
C TYR A 71 28.44 20.60 -3.52
N ARG A 72 29.72 20.30 -3.77
CA ARG A 72 30.37 19.17 -3.13
C ARG A 72 30.55 19.45 -1.65
N LEU A 73 30.04 18.57 -0.81
CA LEU A 73 30.18 18.66 0.63
C LEU A 73 31.52 18.03 1.02
N GLY A 74 32.36 18.80 1.72
CA GLY A 74 33.67 18.35 2.20
C GLY A 74 34.03 19.12 3.44
N GLY A 75 33.81 18.53 4.62
CA GLY A 75 34.04 19.20 5.90
C GLY A 75 33.22 18.62 7.06
N ASP A 76 33.43 19.22 8.23
CA ASP A 76 32.79 18.87 9.51
C ASP A 76 31.25 18.88 9.39
N PRO A 77 30.57 17.74 9.67
CA PRO A 77 29.14 17.55 9.36
C PRO A 77 28.16 18.34 10.24
N ASP A 78 28.63 19.06 11.25
CA ASP A 78 27.77 19.61 12.30
C ASP A 78 27.18 21.01 11.97
N GLU A 79 27.64 21.75 10.93
CA GLU A 79 26.97 22.99 10.49
C GLU A 79 27.39 23.49 9.08
N TYR A 80 26.63 23.18 8.02
CA TYR A 80 26.81 23.80 6.70
C TYR A 80 26.01 25.10 6.58
N ARG A 81 26.60 26.23 6.98
CA ARG A 81 26.05 27.55 6.63
C ARG A 81 26.53 27.96 5.25
N MET A 82 25.70 27.77 4.24
CA MET A 82 25.95 28.31 2.90
C MET A 82 25.20 29.62 2.71
N PRO A 83 25.90 30.77 2.69
CA PRO A 83 25.27 32.01 2.27
C PRO A 83 25.09 31.99 0.75
N ALA A 84 23.89 31.63 0.28
CA ALA A 84 23.48 31.99 -1.07
C ALA A 84 22.95 33.43 -1.02
N THR A 85 23.57 34.35 -1.77
CA THR A 85 23.04 35.71 -1.96
C THR A 85 22.38 35.75 -3.32
N LEU A 86 21.05 35.69 -3.34
CA LEU A 86 20.29 35.88 -4.58
C LEU A 86 20.08 37.37 -4.83
N ALA A 87 20.87 37.98 -5.71
CA ALA A 87 20.67 39.38 -6.10
C ALA A 87 19.61 39.47 -7.22
N LEU A 88 18.33 39.58 -6.85
CA LEU A 88 17.28 39.90 -7.81
C LEU A 88 17.44 41.36 -8.25
N ARG A 89 17.48 41.60 -9.58
CA ARG A 89 17.52 42.97 -10.11
C ARG A 89 16.25 43.71 -9.68
N PRO A 90 16.38 44.94 -9.16
CA PRO A 90 15.22 45.71 -8.71
C PRO A 90 14.26 45.96 -9.89
N GLY A 91 13.04 45.45 -9.76
CA GLY A 91 11.91 45.79 -10.61
C GLY A 91 10.94 46.73 -9.87
N PRO A 92 9.84 47.18 -10.50
CA PRO A 92 8.78 47.85 -9.75
C PRO A 92 8.27 46.96 -8.60
N THR A 93 7.67 47.57 -7.59
CA THR A 93 7.31 46.99 -6.28
C THR A 93 6.24 45.88 -6.33
N TYR A 94 6.53 44.73 -6.92
CA TYR A 94 5.64 43.56 -6.89
C TYR A 94 6.18 42.47 -5.96
N ARG A 95 5.25 41.70 -5.40
CA ARG A 95 5.59 40.45 -4.71
C ARG A 95 5.95 39.40 -5.76
N ARG A 96 7.04 38.66 -5.53
CA ARG A 96 7.39 37.48 -6.32
C ARG A 96 7.26 36.24 -5.46
N ASP A 97 6.56 35.24 -5.97
CA ASP A 97 6.55 33.91 -5.39
C ASP A 97 7.81 33.19 -5.88
N VAL A 98 8.70 32.84 -4.96
CA VAL A 98 9.94 32.12 -5.26
C VAL A 98 9.83 30.73 -4.65
N GLN A 99 10.17 29.73 -5.46
CA GLN A 99 10.26 28.34 -5.04
C GLN A 99 11.72 27.99 -4.85
N PHE A 100 12.01 27.36 -3.71
CA PHE A 100 13.31 26.80 -3.37
C PHE A 100 13.15 25.29 -3.26
N GLN A 101 14.09 24.57 -3.85
CA GLN A 101 14.22 23.13 -3.69
C GLN A 101 15.68 22.84 -3.36
N ALA A 102 15.91 22.01 -2.35
CA ALA A 102 17.24 21.46 -2.08
C ALA A 102 17.20 19.94 -2.06
N GLU A 103 18.24 19.34 -2.61
CA GLU A 103 18.44 17.89 -2.63
C GLU A 103 19.82 17.56 -2.06
N LEU A 104 19.89 16.65 -1.08
CA LEU A 104 21.17 16.04 -0.70
C LEU A 104 21.35 14.78 -1.55
N LEU A 105 22.51 14.63 -2.18
CA LEU A 105 22.84 13.54 -3.08
C LEU A 105 23.98 12.68 -2.51
N LYS A 106 23.89 11.36 -2.72
CA LYS A 106 24.96 10.39 -2.54
C LYS A 106 25.16 9.63 -3.84
N GLY A 107 26.38 9.67 -4.41
CA GLY A 107 26.64 9.06 -5.72
C GLY A 107 25.71 9.53 -6.85
N GLY A 108 25.17 10.76 -6.76
CA GLY A 108 24.22 11.31 -7.72
C GLY A 108 22.74 10.94 -7.49
N VAL A 109 22.42 10.22 -6.40
CA VAL A 109 21.04 9.85 -6.03
C VAL A 109 20.56 10.70 -4.86
N ALA A 110 19.37 11.30 -4.97
CA ALA A 110 18.80 12.11 -3.90
C ALA A 110 18.40 11.27 -2.68
N ILE A 111 19.02 11.57 -1.53
CA ILE A 111 18.78 10.97 -0.21
C ILE A 111 18.11 11.94 0.76
N ALA A 112 17.89 13.19 0.35
CA ALA A 112 17.05 14.13 1.06
C ALA A 112 16.46 15.14 0.07
N ARG A 113 15.20 15.54 0.24
CA ARG A 113 14.59 16.63 -0.52
C ARG A 113 13.82 17.54 0.40
N SER A 114 13.86 18.84 0.11
CA SER A 114 13.04 19.82 0.79
C SER A 114 12.59 20.89 -0.19
N HIS A 115 11.32 21.27 -0.07
CA HIS A 115 10.70 22.31 -0.87
C HIS A 115 10.22 23.42 0.06
N ALA A 116 10.54 24.66 -0.29
CA ALA A 116 9.99 25.84 0.35
C ALA A 116 9.47 26.79 -0.72
N ALA A 117 8.37 27.48 -0.43
CA ALA A 117 7.88 28.56 -1.26
C ALA A 117 7.64 29.78 -0.39
N GLY A 118 7.99 30.96 -0.90
CA GLY A 118 7.77 32.21 -0.20
C GLY A 118 7.48 33.35 -1.16
N SER A 119 6.70 34.33 -0.69
CA SER A 119 6.34 35.53 -1.46
C SER A 119 7.09 36.73 -0.89
N PHE A 120 7.94 37.37 -1.67
CA PHE A 120 8.87 38.39 -1.19
C PHE A 120 8.71 39.72 -1.90
N ARG A 121 9.00 40.83 -1.20
CA ARG A 121 9.06 42.16 -1.81
C ARG A 121 10.52 42.54 -2.15
N ASP A 122 10.68 43.34 -3.19
CA ASP A 122 12.01 43.86 -3.55
C ASP A 122 12.63 44.69 -2.41
N GLY A 123 13.92 44.42 -2.14
CA GLY A 123 14.70 45.03 -1.06
C GLY A 123 14.50 44.42 0.33
N GLU A 124 13.65 43.38 0.46
CA GLU A 124 13.46 42.66 1.71
C GLU A 124 14.58 41.64 1.92
N ARG A 125 15.22 41.68 3.08
CA ARG A 125 16.07 40.56 3.50
C ARG A 125 15.15 39.46 4.00
N VAL A 126 15.29 38.28 3.41
CA VAL A 126 14.54 37.09 3.79
C VAL A 126 15.54 36.08 4.29
N ASP A 127 15.42 35.76 5.58
CA ASP A 127 16.10 34.60 6.17
C ASP A 127 15.08 33.44 6.12
N THR A 128 15.24 32.54 5.14
CA THR A 128 14.45 31.29 5.05
C THR A 128 15.30 30.14 5.57
N GLU A 129 14.75 29.38 6.51
CA GLU A 129 15.34 28.12 6.97
C GLU A 129 14.78 26.99 6.10
N LEU A 130 15.66 26.31 5.38
CA LEU A 130 15.31 25.09 4.69
C LEU A 130 15.69 23.93 5.59
N ARG A 131 14.68 23.27 6.17
CA ARG A 131 14.87 22.03 6.91
C ARG A 131 14.93 20.90 5.90
N VAL A 132 16.09 20.29 5.83
CA VAL A 132 16.27 19.07 5.07
C VAL A 132 16.03 17.94 6.06
N ASP A 133 14.90 17.26 5.91
CA ASP A 133 14.62 16.02 6.61
C ASP A 133 15.36 14.90 5.85
N ARG A 134 16.13 14.06 6.55
CA ARG A 134 16.80 12.91 5.93
C ARG A 134 15.72 11.99 5.35
N VAL A 135 15.78 11.61 4.07
CA VAL A 135 14.79 10.67 3.51
C VAL A 135 14.91 9.31 4.19
N ASP A 136 16.11 8.96 4.68
CA ASP A 136 16.37 7.76 5.50
C ASP A 136 16.16 7.97 7.02
N SER A 137 15.79 9.16 7.49
CA SER A 137 15.31 9.34 8.87
C SER A 137 14.13 10.31 8.94
N PHE A 138 13.01 9.92 8.32
CA PHE A 138 11.77 10.07 9.07
C PHE A 138 11.87 9.11 10.24
N ALA A 139 12.49 9.58 11.34
CA ALA A 139 12.44 8.87 12.62
C ALA A 139 10.97 8.50 12.82
N CYS A 140 10.71 7.20 12.93
CA CYS A 140 9.38 6.62 12.96
C CYS A 140 8.52 7.46 13.93
N PRO A 141 7.58 8.29 13.42
CA PRO A 141 7.07 9.39 14.21
C PRO A 141 6.29 8.94 15.44
N ASN A 142 5.90 7.67 15.48
CA ASN A 142 5.25 7.04 16.61
C ASN A 142 5.59 5.55 16.54
N ASP A 143 6.63 5.11 17.25
CA ASP A 143 6.60 3.76 17.83
C ASP A 143 5.24 3.68 18.54
N PRO A 144 4.28 2.87 18.05
CA PRO A 144 2.93 2.82 18.56
C PRO A 144 2.98 2.11 19.90
N ALA A 145 3.49 2.82 20.91
CA ALA A 145 3.91 2.34 22.22
C ALA A 145 3.94 0.81 22.27
N ASP A 146 5.06 0.21 21.82
CA ASP A 146 5.46 -1.17 22.12
C ASP A 146 4.59 -1.67 23.26
N GLY A 147 3.54 -2.45 22.93
CA GLY A 147 2.48 -2.77 23.89
C GLY A 147 3.15 -3.19 25.21
N PRO A 148 2.63 -2.78 26.38
CA PRO A 148 3.42 -2.69 27.61
C PRO A 148 4.28 -3.97 27.78
N PRO A 149 5.59 -3.85 28.11
CA PRO A 149 6.57 -4.94 27.95
C PRO A 149 6.14 -6.29 28.54
N GLU A 150 5.25 -6.24 29.53
CA GLU A 150 4.57 -7.36 30.16
C GLU A 150 3.77 -8.26 29.21
N ASN A 151 3.31 -7.79 28.04
CA ASN A 151 2.53 -8.59 27.10
C ASN A 151 3.40 -9.30 26.04
N ASN A 152 4.66 -8.88 25.85
CA ASN A 152 5.57 -9.38 24.82
C ASN A 152 4.93 -9.58 23.43
N LEU A 153 3.98 -8.74 23.04
CA LEU A 153 3.37 -8.80 21.70
C LEU A 153 4.45 -8.56 20.64
N GLY A 154 4.39 -9.32 19.56
CA GLY A 154 5.43 -9.34 18.53
C GLY A 154 6.79 -9.89 18.98
N GLY A 155 6.87 -10.39 20.21
CA GLY A 155 8.07 -11.05 20.71
C GLY A 155 8.26 -12.43 20.08
N PRO A 156 9.53 -12.87 19.89
CA PRO A 156 9.80 -14.24 19.51
C PRO A 156 9.39 -15.19 20.64
N CYS A 157 8.89 -16.36 20.28
CA CYS A 157 8.56 -17.42 21.22
C CYS A 157 8.89 -18.80 20.66
N SER A 158 9.25 -19.69 21.57
CA SER A 158 9.38 -21.12 21.34
C SER A 158 8.29 -21.90 22.05
N SER A 159 7.57 -21.24 22.95
CA SER A 159 6.46 -21.80 23.71
C SER A 159 5.51 -20.68 24.18
N PRO A 160 4.26 -21.01 24.55
CA PRO A 160 3.34 -20.04 25.16
C PRO A 160 3.88 -19.35 26.42
N ALA A 161 4.86 -19.95 27.11
CA ALA A 161 5.47 -19.35 28.30
C ALA A 161 6.29 -18.09 27.96
N ASP A 162 6.84 -18.00 26.75
CA ASP A 162 7.64 -16.87 26.29
C ASP A 162 6.77 -15.62 26.03
N CYS A 163 5.45 -15.81 25.94
CA CYS A 163 4.48 -14.75 25.65
C CYS A 163 3.76 -14.22 26.89
N ASN A 164 4.22 -14.52 28.11
CA ASN A 164 3.62 -13.99 29.35
C ASN A 164 2.10 -14.22 29.46
N GLY A 165 1.62 -15.37 28.99
CA GLY A 165 0.20 -15.73 28.99
C GLY A 165 -0.53 -15.45 27.67
N ASN A 166 0.12 -14.79 26.71
CA ASN A 166 -0.34 -14.70 25.33
C ASN A 166 -0.06 -15.98 24.54
N PHE A 167 -0.66 -16.09 23.34
CA PHE A 167 -0.46 -17.23 22.47
C PHE A 167 0.85 -17.10 21.70
N CYS A 168 1.67 -18.15 21.74
CA CYS A 168 2.80 -18.30 20.83
C CYS A 168 2.30 -18.89 19.52
N LEU A 169 2.21 -18.05 18.48
CA LEU A 169 1.96 -18.51 17.13
C LEU A 169 3.24 -19.13 16.59
N ASP A 170 3.31 -20.45 16.68
CA ASP A 170 4.42 -21.19 16.11
C ASP A 170 4.51 -20.97 14.59
N ALA A 171 5.74 -21.04 14.05
CA ALA A 171 6.07 -20.93 12.62
C ALA A 171 5.19 -21.86 11.75
N ALA A 172 4.75 -22.96 12.35
CA ALA A 172 3.67 -23.87 11.97
C ALA A 172 2.54 -23.31 11.09
N ARG A 173 1.93 -22.18 11.48
CA ARG A 173 0.72 -21.68 10.81
C ARG A 173 1.02 -20.68 9.70
N PHE A 174 2.23 -20.14 9.70
CA PHE A 174 2.67 -19.17 8.71
C PHE A 174 4.15 -19.44 8.40
N PRO A 175 4.43 -20.20 7.31
CA PRO A 175 5.78 -20.50 6.81
C PRO A 175 6.76 -19.32 6.80
N ALA A 176 6.23 -18.10 6.66
CA ALA A 176 6.98 -16.85 6.61
C ALA A 176 7.53 -16.37 7.98
N PHE A 177 7.29 -17.06 9.09
CA PHE A 177 7.62 -16.60 10.44
C PHE A 177 8.72 -17.48 11.10
N PRO A 178 10.02 -17.23 10.87
CA PRO A 178 11.10 -17.96 11.56
C PRO A 178 11.15 -17.67 13.07
N GLY A 179 10.72 -18.66 13.86
CA GLY A 179 10.52 -18.55 15.30
C GLY A 179 9.08 -18.12 15.60
N GLY A 180 8.48 -18.67 16.65
CA GLY A 180 7.11 -18.34 16.99
C GLY A 180 6.93 -16.86 17.30
N TYR A 181 5.69 -16.38 17.17
CA TYR A 181 5.31 -14.98 17.33
C TYR A 181 4.28 -14.82 18.45
N CYS A 182 4.55 -13.99 19.44
CA CYS A 182 3.60 -13.74 20.51
C CYS A 182 2.43 -12.86 20.04
N LEU A 183 1.23 -13.43 20.02
CA LEU A 183 -0.02 -12.78 19.62
C LEU A 183 -0.78 -12.17 20.78
N GLY A 184 -1.60 -11.16 20.50
CA GLY A 184 -2.57 -10.66 21.48
C GLY A 184 -3.57 -11.73 21.87
N GLN A 185 -3.50 -12.19 23.13
CA GLN A 185 -4.46 -13.01 23.88
C GLN A 185 -4.24 -14.53 23.97
N SER A 186 -4.81 -15.12 25.03
CA SER A 186 -4.47 -16.41 25.63
C SER A 186 -5.34 -17.59 25.19
N SER A 187 -6.20 -17.44 24.18
CA SER A 187 -7.02 -18.56 23.69
C SER A 187 -7.23 -18.47 22.18
N LEU A 188 -6.97 -19.59 21.50
CA LEU A 188 -7.11 -19.84 20.05
C LEU A 188 -8.48 -19.50 19.42
N PHE A 189 -9.43 -18.95 20.19
CA PHE A 189 -10.84 -18.79 19.82
C PHE A 189 -11.36 -17.34 19.88
N VAL A 190 -10.56 -16.37 20.32
CA VAL A 190 -11.00 -14.96 20.31
C VAL A 190 -10.37 -14.27 19.12
N SER A 191 -11.13 -14.23 18.03
CA SER A 191 -10.90 -13.36 16.90
C SER A 191 -11.04 -11.90 17.34
N CYS A 192 -10.09 -11.04 16.99
CA CYS A 192 -10.33 -9.60 17.08
C CYS A 192 -11.48 -9.21 16.12
N ASN A 193 -12.17 -8.12 16.40
CA ASN A 193 -13.26 -7.65 15.54
C ASN A 193 -12.66 -6.65 14.53
N PRO A 194 -12.59 -6.98 13.23
CA PRO A 194 -12.02 -6.07 12.22
C PRO A 194 -12.79 -4.75 12.10
N LEU A 195 -14.03 -4.69 12.60
CA LEU A 195 -14.86 -3.48 12.61
C LEU A 195 -14.71 -2.65 13.90
N ASP A 196 -14.00 -3.16 14.91
CA ASP A 196 -13.71 -2.43 16.14
C ASP A 196 -12.19 -2.35 16.36
N PRO A 197 -11.57 -1.19 16.06
CA PRO A 197 -10.14 -0.97 16.29
C PRO A 197 -9.69 -1.16 17.74
N ARG A 198 -10.62 -1.13 18.71
CA ARG A 198 -10.32 -1.35 20.14
C ARG A 198 -10.35 -2.83 20.54
N SER A 199 -10.70 -3.71 19.61
CA SER A 199 -10.67 -5.15 19.84
C SER A 199 -9.25 -5.68 20.01
N CYS A 200 -8.26 -4.95 19.52
CA CYS A 200 -6.84 -5.20 19.78
C CYS A 200 -6.28 -4.30 20.89
N PRO A 201 -5.24 -4.77 21.60
CA PRO A 201 -4.45 -3.92 22.50
C PRO A 201 -3.90 -2.68 21.76
N LEU A 202 -3.62 -1.61 22.51
CA LEU A 202 -2.89 -0.47 21.97
C LEU A 202 -1.56 -0.95 21.37
N GLY A 203 -1.21 -0.40 20.20
CA GLY A 203 -0.05 -0.82 19.43
C GLY A 203 -0.31 -1.98 18.46
N ALA A 204 -1.43 -2.70 18.57
CA ALA A 204 -1.76 -3.81 17.70
C ALA A 204 -2.88 -3.48 16.70
N THR A 205 -2.87 -4.16 15.55
CA THR A 205 -3.94 -4.09 14.55
C THR A 205 -4.56 -5.46 14.33
N CYS A 206 -5.84 -5.46 13.96
CA CYS A 206 -6.61 -6.67 13.73
C CYS A 206 -6.47 -7.11 12.27
N ILE A 207 -5.79 -8.22 12.01
CA ILE A 207 -5.59 -8.77 10.67
C ILE A 207 -6.36 -10.06 10.46
N TYR A 208 -6.74 -10.32 9.21
CA TYR A 208 -7.31 -11.60 8.80
C TYR A 208 -6.23 -12.69 8.83
N ALA A 209 -6.55 -13.82 9.44
CA ALA A 209 -5.63 -14.94 9.66
C ALA A 209 -6.06 -16.23 8.96
N GLY A 210 -6.95 -16.11 7.97
CA GLY A 210 -7.52 -17.23 7.24
C GLY A 210 -8.88 -17.66 7.79
N ASP A 211 -9.52 -18.57 7.06
CA ASP A 211 -10.75 -19.22 7.51
C ASP A 211 -10.39 -20.46 8.34
N GLY A 212 -11.02 -20.60 9.50
CA GLY A 212 -10.90 -21.83 10.28
C GLY A 212 -11.47 -23.03 9.51
N SER A 213 -11.27 -24.25 10.04
CA SER A 213 -11.86 -25.46 9.45
C SER A 213 -13.39 -25.45 9.33
N SER A 214 -14.05 -24.51 10.02
CA SER A 214 -15.49 -24.26 9.93
C SER A 214 -15.88 -23.22 8.86
N GLY A 215 -14.94 -22.70 8.07
CA GLY A 215 -15.19 -21.61 7.11
C GLY A 215 -15.43 -20.25 7.77
N VAL A 216 -15.21 -20.14 9.09
CA VAL A 216 -15.36 -18.88 9.82
C VAL A 216 -14.04 -18.12 9.75
N ALA A 217 -14.09 -16.91 9.20
CA ALA A 217 -12.97 -15.97 9.17
C ALA A 217 -12.38 -15.77 10.57
N SER A 218 -11.10 -16.08 10.72
CA SER A 218 -10.34 -15.85 11.93
C SER A 218 -9.55 -14.56 11.79
N TYR A 219 -9.47 -13.79 12.87
CA TYR A 219 -8.72 -12.53 12.90
C TYR A 219 -7.80 -12.50 14.12
N LEU A 220 -6.59 -11.97 13.98
CA LEU A 220 -5.57 -11.95 15.03
C LEU A 220 -5.05 -10.53 15.25
N CYS A 221 -4.69 -10.21 16.49
CA CYS A 221 -3.99 -8.98 16.81
C CYS A 221 -2.49 -9.18 16.63
N LEU A 222 -1.91 -8.48 15.66
CA LEU A 222 -0.46 -8.37 15.46
C LEU A 222 0.02 -6.99 15.83
N ASP A 223 1.30 -6.89 16.17
CA ASP A 223 1.97 -5.62 16.41
C ASP A 223 1.90 -4.76 15.15
N ALA A 224 1.40 -3.53 15.27
CA ALA A 224 1.16 -2.65 14.13
C ALA A 224 2.42 -1.87 13.77
N CYS A 225 2.55 -1.50 12.51
CA CYS A 225 3.68 -0.69 12.05
C CYS A 225 3.29 0.40 11.06
N ALA A 226 4.04 1.50 11.06
CA ALA A 226 3.91 2.53 10.06
C ALA A 226 4.60 2.12 8.75
N VAL A 227 3.79 1.81 7.75
CA VAL A 227 4.20 1.60 6.34
C VAL A 227 4.57 2.90 5.62
N ALA A 228 4.02 4.03 6.07
CA ALA A 228 4.25 5.33 5.46
C ALA A 228 4.12 6.47 6.49
N SER A 229 4.79 7.58 6.21
CA SER A 229 4.66 8.82 6.96
C SER A 229 3.25 9.42 6.81
N GLU A 230 2.91 10.38 7.68
CA GLU A 230 1.66 11.16 7.57
C GLU A 230 1.50 11.88 6.22
N ARG A 231 2.60 12.07 5.47
CA ARG A 231 2.60 12.67 4.13
C ARG A 231 2.44 11.66 2.98
N GLY A 232 2.34 10.36 3.28
CA GLY A 232 2.22 9.30 2.27
C GLY A 232 3.55 8.85 1.65
N LEU A 233 4.69 9.23 2.25
CA LEU A 233 6.00 8.70 1.87
C LEU A 233 6.22 7.34 2.51
N ALA A 234 6.52 6.30 1.73
CA ALA A 234 6.83 4.98 2.26
C ALA A 234 8.05 5.02 3.19
N HIS A 235 7.96 4.30 4.31
CA HIS A 235 9.11 4.12 5.19
C HIS A 235 10.04 3.07 4.56
N ARG A 236 11.33 3.41 4.45
CA ARG A 236 12.38 2.49 3.95
C ARG A 236 13.00 1.64 5.05
N THR A 237 12.73 1.99 6.30
CA THR A 237 13.24 1.31 7.48
C THR A 237 12.12 0.53 8.13
N ASN A 238 12.50 -0.42 8.98
CA ASN A 238 11.60 -1.21 9.80
C ASN A 238 10.92 -0.36 10.90
N CYS A 239 10.08 0.59 10.50
CA CYS A 239 9.45 1.47 11.46
C CYS A 239 8.52 0.70 12.37
N ASP A 240 8.64 0.97 13.67
CA ASP A 240 7.77 0.48 14.74
C ASP A 240 7.87 -1.02 15.04
N CYS A 241 8.70 -1.73 14.28
CA CYS A 241 8.94 -3.14 14.49
C CYS A 241 10.28 -3.38 15.17
N ARG A 242 10.35 -4.49 15.89
CA ARG A 242 11.55 -4.91 16.61
C ARG A 242 12.67 -5.34 15.68
N GLU A 243 13.88 -5.43 16.22
CA GLU A 243 15.03 -6.01 15.51
C GLU A 243 14.66 -7.40 14.96
N PHE A 244 15.02 -7.68 13.71
CA PHE A 244 14.70 -8.91 12.97
C PHE A 244 13.22 -9.09 12.58
N TYR A 245 12.41 -8.06 12.74
CA TYR A 245 11.06 -7.99 12.18
C TYR A 245 11.07 -7.04 11.00
N ALA A 246 10.14 -7.21 10.07
CA ALA A 246 9.86 -6.33 8.96
C ALA A 246 8.42 -5.82 9.08
N CYS A 247 8.20 -4.56 8.68
CA CYS A 247 6.85 -4.03 8.55
C CYS A 247 6.23 -4.54 7.23
N ASP A 248 5.22 -5.40 7.31
CA ASP A 248 4.47 -5.88 6.15
C ASP A 248 3.71 -4.70 5.50
N PRO A 249 4.02 -4.32 4.25
CA PRO A 249 3.41 -3.17 3.61
C PRO A 249 1.91 -3.35 3.33
N VAL A 250 1.43 -4.59 3.30
CA VAL A 250 0.03 -4.95 3.02
C VAL A 250 -0.83 -4.78 4.26
N GLY A 251 -0.48 -5.46 5.35
CA GLY A 251 -1.24 -5.45 6.60
C GLY A 251 -0.90 -4.31 7.53
N GLY A 252 0.25 -3.65 7.35
CA GLY A 252 0.76 -2.66 8.31
C GLY A 252 1.05 -3.30 9.67
N VAL A 253 1.68 -4.47 9.64
CA VAL A 253 1.98 -5.29 10.82
C VAL A 253 3.43 -5.75 10.84
N CYS A 254 4.00 -5.89 12.03
CA CYS A 254 5.33 -6.46 12.20
C CYS A 254 5.28 -7.97 12.02
N VAL A 255 5.98 -8.46 11.02
CA VAL A 255 6.20 -9.88 10.73
C VAL A 255 7.69 -10.18 10.86
N PRO A 256 8.12 -11.41 11.18
CA PRO A 256 9.52 -11.77 11.15
C PRO A 256 10.15 -11.45 9.79
N GLY A 257 11.29 -10.79 9.82
CA GLY A 257 12.06 -10.43 8.65
C GLY A 257 13.21 -11.39 8.38
N CYS A 258 13.97 -11.10 7.33
CA CYS A 258 15.21 -11.79 7.02
C CYS A 258 16.31 -11.43 8.03
N ARG A 259 17.27 -12.33 8.23
CA ARG A 259 18.47 -12.09 9.07
C ARG A 259 19.76 -12.17 8.26
N SER A 260 19.67 -12.78 7.09
CA SER A 260 20.75 -13.01 6.16
C SER A 260 20.19 -13.18 4.75
N ASP A 261 21.02 -13.02 3.72
CA ASP A 261 20.63 -13.28 2.33
C ASP A 261 20.14 -14.71 2.12
N GLU A 262 20.62 -15.66 2.94
CA GLU A 262 20.18 -17.05 2.90
C GLU A 262 18.67 -17.18 3.19
N ASP A 263 18.14 -16.37 4.12
CA ASP A 263 16.71 -16.37 4.46
C ASP A 263 15.83 -15.99 3.27
N CYS A 264 16.33 -15.11 2.40
CA CYS A 264 15.64 -14.66 1.21
C CYS A 264 15.71 -15.66 0.04
N CYS A 265 16.53 -16.69 0.14
CA CYS A 265 16.79 -17.64 -0.94
C CYS A 265 16.53 -19.09 -0.55
N ARG A 266 15.65 -19.31 0.44
CA ARG A 266 15.20 -20.63 0.85
C ARG A 266 13.69 -20.63 1.08
N LEU A 267 13.06 -21.74 0.72
CA LEU A 267 11.65 -22.02 0.98
C LEU A 267 11.57 -23.06 2.09
N TRP A 268 10.75 -22.82 3.11
CA TRP A 268 10.40 -23.86 4.06
C TRP A 268 9.17 -24.63 3.57
N THR A 269 9.16 -25.95 3.75
CA THR A 269 8.00 -26.80 3.53
C THR A 269 7.91 -27.78 4.67
N ASP A 270 6.80 -27.73 5.41
CA ASP A 270 6.45 -28.69 6.47
C ASP A 270 6.27 -30.09 5.86
N ALA A 271 7.37 -30.84 5.79
CA ALA A 271 7.44 -32.07 5.01
C ALA A 271 6.87 -33.26 5.77
N ASP A 272 6.90 -33.21 7.10
CA ASP A 272 6.37 -34.25 7.99
C ASP A 272 5.05 -33.86 8.68
N GLY A 273 4.60 -32.62 8.53
CA GLY A 273 3.32 -32.13 9.04
C GLY A 273 3.33 -31.92 10.55
N ASP A 274 4.51 -31.89 11.18
CA ASP A 274 4.67 -31.63 12.60
C ASP A 274 4.69 -30.12 12.92
N THR A 275 4.77 -29.30 11.87
CA THR A 275 4.67 -27.85 11.91
C THR A 275 5.86 -27.14 12.58
N VAL A 276 6.98 -27.84 12.76
CA VAL A 276 8.24 -27.34 13.31
C VAL A 276 9.26 -27.18 12.19
N GLN A 277 9.99 -26.06 12.16
CA GLN A 277 11.01 -25.87 11.14
C GLN A 277 12.25 -26.74 11.37
N ASP A 278 12.42 -27.75 10.53
CA ASP A 278 13.57 -28.65 10.57
C ASP A 278 14.64 -28.33 9.52
N ALA A 279 15.89 -28.64 9.84
CA ALA A 279 17.03 -28.39 8.94
C ALA A 279 16.92 -29.12 7.59
N GLY A 280 16.09 -30.16 7.48
CA GLY A 280 15.83 -30.92 6.26
C GLY A 280 14.68 -30.39 5.41
N GLU A 281 13.96 -29.38 5.88
CA GLU A 281 12.72 -28.87 5.26
C GLU A 281 12.91 -27.59 4.46
N TRP A 282 14.12 -27.01 4.55
CA TRP A 282 14.51 -25.85 3.78
C TRP A 282 15.04 -26.27 2.42
N THR A 283 14.37 -25.82 1.37
CA THR A 283 14.81 -26.03 -0.01
C THR A 283 15.36 -24.72 -0.56
N PRO A 284 16.60 -24.69 -1.08
CA PRO A 284 17.13 -23.48 -1.71
C PRO A 284 16.32 -23.14 -2.97
N ILE A 285 16.04 -21.86 -3.17
CA ILE A 285 15.38 -21.37 -4.37
C ILE A 285 16.44 -21.25 -5.47
N GLU A 286 16.24 -21.97 -6.58
CA GLU A 286 17.20 -21.99 -7.67
C GLU A 286 17.33 -20.61 -8.32
N ASN A 287 18.56 -20.16 -8.57
CA ASN A 287 18.86 -18.86 -9.17
C ASN A 287 18.33 -17.64 -8.39
N CYS A 288 18.01 -17.80 -7.11
CA CYS A 288 17.60 -16.70 -6.26
C CYS A 288 18.70 -15.63 -6.12
N ARG A 289 18.26 -14.37 -6.16
CA ARG A 289 19.10 -13.16 -6.00
C ARG A 289 18.50 -12.21 -4.96
N GLY A 290 17.81 -12.77 -3.98
CA GLY A 290 17.30 -12.03 -2.84
C GLY A 290 18.47 -11.65 -1.93
N ALA A 291 18.47 -10.40 -1.47
CA ALA A 291 19.36 -9.92 -0.44
C ALA A 291 18.54 -9.44 0.74
N CYS A 292 19.05 -9.65 1.94
CA CYS A 292 18.41 -9.16 3.14
C CYS A 292 18.80 -7.70 3.37
N ASP A 293 17.83 -6.78 3.28
CA ASP A 293 18.06 -5.40 3.68
C ASP A 293 17.98 -5.31 5.21
N LEU A 294 19.13 -5.30 5.89
CA LEU A 294 19.20 -5.26 7.34
C LEU A 294 18.64 -3.97 7.97
N ALA A 295 18.30 -2.94 7.19
CA ALA A 295 17.63 -1.74 7.69
C ALA A 295 16.10 -1.90 7.80
N SER A 296 15.51 -2.69 6.90
CA SER A 296 14.06 -2.98 6.86
C SER A 296 13.71 -4.40 7.28
N TYR A 297 14.71 -5.29 7.33
CA TYR A 297 14.60 -6.75 7.40
C TYR A 297 13.70 -7.36 6.33
N LEU A 298 13.45 -6.64 5.23
CA LEU A 298 12.75 -7.16 4.07
C LEU A 298 13.75 -7.84 3.12
N CYS A 299 13.28 -8.89 2.47
CA CYS A 299 13.99 -9.45 1.33
C CYS A 299 13.80 -8.55 0.12
N VAL A 300 14.90 -8.02 -0.39
CA VAL A 300 14.93 -7.20 -1.60
C VAL A 300 15.42 -8.08 -2.75
N TYR A 301 14.68 -8.08 -3.85
CA TYR A 301 15.00 -8.86 -5.03
C TYR A 301 15.37 -7.93 -6.18
N GLU A 302 16.49 -8.21 -6.85
CA GLU A 302 16.88 -7.49 -8.08
C GLU A 302 15.84 -7.67 -9.22
N GLY A 303 15.01 -8.71 -9.09
CA GLY A 303 14.01 -9.11 -10.05
C GLY A 303 14.59 -9.83 -11.28
N ALA A 304 13.71 -10.53 -11.99
CA ALA A 304 14.05 -11.18 -13.24
C ALA A 304 14.13 -10.14 -14.38
N PRO A 305 15.20 -10.14 -15.19
CA PRO A 305 15.28 -9.27 -16.35
C PRO A 305 14.08 -9.50 -17.28
N ARG A 306 13.37 -8.42 -17.62
CA ARG A 306 12.16 -8.40 -18.48
C ARG A 306 10.87 -8.92 -17.84
N ALA A 307 10.91 -9.36 -16.58
CA ALA A 307 9.65 -9.56 -15.86
C ALA A 307 8.90 -8.24 -15.77
N ALA A 308 7.58 -8.33 -15.82
CA ALA A 308 6.65 -7.23 -15.69
C ALA A 308 5.56 -7.58 -14.68
N ILE A 309 4.92 -6.56 -14.14
CA ILE A 309 3.73 -6.73 -13.30
C ILE A 309 2.65 -7.50 -14.09
N GLY A 310 2.04 -8.47 -13.42
CA GLY A 310 1.07 -9.42 -13.95
C GLY A 310 1.66 -10.65 -14.65
N ASP A 311 2.99 -10.74 -14.80
CA ASP A 311 3.63 -11.98 -15.31
C ASP A 311 3.46 -13.13 -14.31
N PRO A 312 3.44 -14.38 -14.78
CA PRO A 312 3.43 -15.55 -13.90
C PRO A 312 4.75 -15.65 -13.13
N CYS A 313 4.68 -16.20 -11.92
CA CYS A 313 5.83 -16.37 -11.04
C CYS A 313 5.66 -17.55 -10.11
N VAL A 314 6.77 -18.20 -9.77
CA VAL A 314 6.80 -19.19 -8.69
C VAL A 314 7.35 -18.54 -7.41
N HIS A 315 8.29 -17.61 -7.58
CA HIS A 315 9.01 -16.94 -6.51
C HIS A 315 9.14 -15.44 -6.79
N GLU A 316 9.47 -14.66 -5.76
CA GLU A 316 9.66 -13.21 -5.86
C GLU A 316 10.78 -12.83 -6.84
N ASN A 317 11.80 -13.68 -7.01
CA ASN A 317 12.88 -13.45 -7.97
C ASN A 317 12.45 -13.59 -9.44
N ASP A 318 11.26 -14.13 -9.72
CA ASP A 318 10.68 -14.18 -11.07
C ASP A 318 9.99 -12.86 -11.43
N CYS A 319 9.80 -11.96 -10.46
CA CYS A 319 9.11 -10.69 -10.63
C CYS A 319 10.07 -9.53 -10.95
N PRO A 320 9.56 -8.36 -11.36
CA PRO A 320 10.38 -7.15 -11.45
C PRO A 320 11.03 -6.81 -10.11
N ALA A 321 12.06 -5.96 -10.13
CA ALA A 321 12.62 -5.39 -8.90
C ALA A 321 11.51 -4.79 -8.03
N ASP A 322 11.62 -5.00 -6.71
CA ASP A 322 10.63 -4.59 -5.70
C ASP A 322 9.21 -5.17 -5.92
N GLY A 323 9.09 -6.18 -6.79
CA GLY A 323 7.87 -6.95 -6.96
C GLY A 323 7.81 -8.15 -6.01
N ARG A 324 6.59 -8.61 -5.72
CA ARG A 324 6.34 -9.85 -5.01
C ARG A 324 5.55 -10.83 -5.87
N CYS A 325 5.75 -12.12 -5.60
CA CYS A 325 4.96 -13.17 -6.22
C CYS A 325 3.76 -13.53 -5.33
N ILE A 326 2.54 -13.28 -5.82
CA ILE A 326 1.33 -13.89 -5.25
C ILE A 326 1.30 -15.32 -5.76
N SER A 327 1.73 -16.27 -4.93
CA SER A 327 1.87 -17.67 -5.32
C SER A 327 0.55 -18.43 -5.42
N GLU A 328 0.54 -19.50 -6.23
CA GLU A 328 -0.58 -20.42 -6.35
C GLU A 328 -0.95 -21.06 -5.01
N ALA A 329 0.04 -21.41 -4.19
CA ALA A 329 -0.16 -22.09 -2.93
C ALA A 329 -0.96 -21.25 -1.92
N LEU A 330 -0.73 -19.93 -1.89
CA LEU A 330 -1.36 -19.04 -0.92
C LEU A 330 -2.68 -18.46 -1.43
N TYR A 331 -2.80 -18.21 -2.73
CA TYR A 331 -3.92 -17.47 -3.31
C TYR A 331 -4.70 -18.23 -4.39
N GLY A 332 -4.33 -19.48 -4.68
CA GLY A 332 -5.02 -20.32 -5.66
C GLY A 332 -4.88 -19.83 -7.10
N VAL A 333 -3.87 -19.03 -7.40
CA VAL A 333 -3.61 -18.47 -8.74
C VAL A 333 -2.68 -19.40 -9.51
N PRO A 334 -3.15 -20.11 -10.55
CA PRO A 334 -2.30 -21.02 -11.31
C PRO A 334 -1.02 -20.35 -11.80
N GLY A 335 0.13 -20.86 -11.37
CA GLY A 335 1.45 -20.34 -11.76
C GLY A 335 1.83 -18.97 -11.18
N GLY A 336 1.09 -18.47 -10.18
CA GLY A 336 1.35 -17.22 -9.45
C GLY A 336 1.32 -15.94 -10.29
N ILE A 337 1.32 -14.76 -9.65
CA ILE A 337 1.29 -13.46 -10.36
C ILE A 337 2.21 -12.42 -9.70
N CYS A 338 2.98 -11.71 -10.52
CA CYS A 338 3.83 -10.63 -10.05
C CYS A 338 3.04 -9.35 -9.81
N ILE A 339 3.19 -8.78 -8.62
CA ILE A 339 2.60 -7.48 -8.26
C ILE A 339 3.61 -6.61 -7.51
N ARG A 340 3.33 -5.32 -7.35
CA ARG A 340 4.10 -4.42 -6.49
C ARG A 340 3.17 -3.77 -5.48
N ASP A 341 3.54 -3.83 -4.21
CA ASP A 341 2.70 -3.36 -3.12
C ASP A 341 2.73 -1.84 -3.00
N ARG A 342 1.62 -1.28 -2.50
CA ARG A 342 1.53 0.09 -2.01
C ARG A 342 1.90 1.16 -3.01
N CYS A 343 1.42 0.98 -4.24
CA CYS A 343 1.55 1.96 -5.31
C CYS A 343 0.86 3.31 -5.04
N ASP A 344 0.06 3.38 -3.97
CA ASP A 344 -0.50 4.62 -3.41
C ASP A 344 0.55 5.52 -2.76
N LEU A 345 1.71 4.95 -2.39
CA LEU A 345 2.81 5.64 -1.72
C LEU A 345 3.81 6.23 -2.71
N GLU A 346 4.41 7.37 -2.33
CA GLU A 346 5.47 7.99 -3.12
C GLU A 346 6.70 7.06 -3.20
N GLY A 347 7.27 6.92 -4.40
CA GLY A 347 8.40 6.02 -4.66
C GLY A 347 8.00 4.60 -5.07
N HIS A 348 6.74 4.22 -4.91
CA HIS A 348 6.21 2.89 -5.28
C HIS A 348 5.40 2.93 -6.59
N ALA A 349 5.73 3.88 -7.48
CA ALA A 349 5.02 4.04 -8.74
C ALA A 349 5.09 2.76 -9.60
N CYS A 350 4.01 2.53 -10.35
CA CYS A 350 3.88 1.37 -11.20
C CYS A 350 4.71 1.52 -12.47
N ASP A 351 5.30 0.40 -12.90
CA ASP A 351 6.09 0.34 -14.13
C ASP A 351 5.19 0.54 -15.35
N ALA A 352 5.80 0.94 -16.47
CA ALA A 352 5.08 1.15 -17.72
C ALA A 352 4.27 -0.11 -18.13
N GLY A 353 2.98 0.07 -18.43
CA GLY A 353 2.07 -1.02 -18.80
C GLY A 353 1.32 -1.66 -17.63
N SER A 354 1.64 -1.27 -16.40
CA SER A 354 0.86 -1.54 -15.20
C SER A 354 0.23 -0.23 -14.67
N GLY A 355 -0.65 -0.34 -13.69
CA GLY A 355 -1.23 0.82 -13.03
C GLY A 355 -1.65 0.49 -11.60
N CYS A 356 -1.89 1.54 -10.83
CA CYS A 356 -2.14 1.42 -9.40
C CYS A 356 -3.64 1.23 -9.15
N ALA A 357 -4.03 0.05 -8.66
CA ALA A 357 -5.41 -0.27 -8.35
C ALA A 357 -5.58 -0.55 -6.85
N GLY A 358 -6.68 -0.04 -6.30
CA GLY A 358 -7.20 -0.46 -5.01
C GLY A 358 -7.89 -1.81 -5.20
N LEU A 359 -7.30 -2.85 -4.63
CA LEU A 359 -7.84 -4.19 -4.65
C LEU A 359 -8.86 -4.34 -3.52
N ALA A 360 -9.67 -5.40 -3.60
CA ALA A 360 -10.56 -5.77 -2.50
C ALA A 360 -9.75 -5.84 -1.19
N LEU A 361 -10.33 -5.32 -0.09
CA LEU A 361 -9.71 -5.13 1.24
C LEU A 361 -8.95 -3.81 1.46
N GLY A 362 -9.02 -2.84 0.55
CA GLY A 362 -8.42 -1.50 0.77
C GLY A 362 -6.90 -1.48 0.61
N TYR A 363 -6.36 -2.50 -0.05
CA TYR A 363 -4.95 -2.68 -0.34
C TYR A 363 -4.64 -2.21 -1.77
N TRP A 364 -3.61 -1.39 -1.93
CA TRP A 364 -3.22 -0.83 -3.22
C TRP A 364 -2.03 -1.59 -3.80
N ALA A 365 -2.12 -1.98 -5.07
CA ALA A 365 -1.05 -2.67 -5.77
C ALA A 365 -0.91 -2.22 -7.22
N CYS A 366 0.31 -2.30 -7.74
CA CYS A 366 0.52 -2.29 -9.17
C CYS A 366 0.01 -3.60 -9.75
N VAL A 367 -0.87 -3.47 -10.73
CA VAL A 367 -1.50 -4.56 -11.45
C VAL A 367 -1.48 -4.28 -12.95
N ARG A 368 -1.55 -5.35 -13.75
CA ARG A 368 -1.59 -5.22 -15.20
C ARG A 368 -2.96 -4.70 -15.64
N GLY A 369 -2.98 -3.67 -16.48
CA GLY A 369 -4.21 -3.15 -17.06
C GLY A 369 -4.78 -4.08 -18.13
N CYS A 370 -6.11 -4.15 -18.20
CA CYS A 370 -6.84 -4.89 -19.22
C CYS A 370 -8.10 -4.14 -19.64
N ARG A 371 -8.71 -4.61 -20.72
CA ARG A 371 -9.99 -4.11 -21.18
C ARG A 371 -11.11 -5.06 -20.80
N VAL A 372 -11.98 -4.60 -19.92
CA VAL A 372 -13.14 -5.31 -19.39
C VAL A 372 -14.03 -5.81 -20.52
N GLY A 373 -14.47 -7.06 -20.42
CA GLY A 373 -15.31 -7.70 -21.43
C GLY A 373 -14.57 -8.10 -22.72
N SER A 374 -13.25 -7.96 -22.79
CA SER A 374 -12.47 -8.54 -23.89
C SER A 374 -12.25 -10.03 -23.68
N ASP A 375 -12.42 -10.84 -24.72
CA ASP A 375 -12.13 -12.28 -24.64
C ASP A 375 -10.61 -12.57 -24.72
N PRO A 376 -10.13 -13.67 -24.11
CA PRO A 376 -8.77 -14.18 -24.31
C PRO A 376 -8.40 -14.26 -25.79
N GLY A 377 -7.23 -13.71 -26.13
CA GLY A 377 -6.72 -13.63 -27.50
C GLY A 377 -7.08 -12.34 -28.25
N ASN A 378 -7.92 -11.48 -27.69
CA ASN A 378 -8.11 -10.12 -28.19
C ASN A 378 -7.04 -9.16 -27.64
N ASP A 379 -6.67 -8.13 -28.40
CA ASP A 379 -5.66 -7.12 -28.00
C ASP A 379 -5.99 -6.39 -26.69
N GLY A 380 -7.28 -6.37 -26.29
CA GLY A 380 -7.76 -5.79 -25.04
C GLY A 380 -7.62 -6.71 -23.82
N TYR A 381 -7.53 -8.03 -24.02
CA TYR A 381 -7.35 -9.00 -22.94
C TYR A 381 -5.87 -9.29 -22.76
N ARG A 382 -5.31 -8.82 -21.65
CA ARG A 382 -3.88 -8.94 -21.32
C ARG A 382 -3.61 -9.81 -20.09
N CYS A 383 -4.66 -10.44 -19.57
CA CYS A 383 -4.57 -11.27 -18.38
C CYS A 383 -4.06 -12.66 -18.72
N GLU A 384 -3.33 -13.25 -17.79
CA GLU A 384 -2.76 -14.58 -17.92
C GLU A 384 -3.78 -15.66 -17.54
N THR A 385 -3.37 -16.92 -17.69
CA THR A 385 -4.21 -18.07 -17.29
C THR A 385 -4.51 -18.00 -15.79
N GLY A 386 -5.77 -18.23 -15.40
CA GLY A 386 -6.20 -18.13 -14.00
C GLY A 386 -6.41 -16.69 -13.50
N GLN A 387 -6.28 -15.70 -14.39
CA GLN A 387 -6.69 -14.33 -14.16
C GLN A 387 -7.90 -13.97 -15.02
N ALA A 388 -8.58 -12.89 -14.61
CA ALA A 388 -9.60 -12.26 -15.42
C ALA A 388 -9.56 -10.74 -15.22
N CYS A 389 -10.26 -10.01 -16.09
CA CYS A 389 -10.22 -8.56 -16.13
C CYS A 389 -11.26 -7.96 -15.19
N TRP A 390 -10.83 -7.52 -14.02
CA TRP A 390 -11.67 -6.88 -13.01
C TRP A 390 -11.91 -5.41 -13.34
N PRO A 391 -13.15 -4.91 -13.24
CA PRO A 391 -13.43 -3.50 -13.46
C PRO A 391 -12.79 -2.65 -12.36
N VAL A 392 -12.43 -1.44 -12.74
CA VAL A 392 -11.60 -0.50 -11.97
C VAL A 392 -12.33 0.20 -10.79
N GLU A 393 -13.59 -0.15 -10.52
CA GLU A 393 -14.50 0.68 -9.69
C GLU A 393 -14.45 0.44 -8.17
N PHE A 394 -13.43 -0.24 -7.64
CA PHE A 394 -13.27 -0.38 -6.19
C PHE A 394 -12.85 0.94 -5.53
N SER A 395 -13.86 1.70 -5.07
CA SER A 395 -13.86 2.82 -4.09
C SER A 395 -12.89 4.00 -4.27
N ALA A 396 -11.89 3.91 -5.14
CA ALA A 396 -11.01 5.00 -5.52
C ALA A 396 -10.54 4.78 -6.97
N PRO A 397 -10.63 5.80 -7.85
CA PRO A 397 -10.20 5.63 -9.23
C PRO A 397 -8.72 5.24 -9.25
N PRO A 398 -8.33 4.21 -10.00
CA PRO A 398 -6.95 3.80 -10.15
C PRO A 398 -6.16 4.99 -10.66
N ARG A 399 -5.00 5.16 -10.06
CA ARG A 399 -4.02 6.10 -10.58
C ARG A 399 -3.32 5.36 -11.71
N ASP A 400 -3.45 5.91 -12.92
CA ASP A 400 -2.55 5.60 -14.03
C ASP A 400 -2.67 4.19 -14.64
N LEU A 401 -3.88 3.78 -15.04
CA LEU A 401 -4.08 2.64 -15.96
C LEU A 401 -4.31 3.14 -17.41
N PRO A 402 -3.26 3.46 -18.19
CA PRO A 402 -3.43 4.07 -19.51
C PRO A 402 -4.07 3.11 -20.51
N GLY A 403 -5.28 3.46 -20.98
CA GLY A 403 -5.99 2.71 -22.01
C GLY A 403 -6.64 1.41 -21.53
N ALA A 404 -6.77 1.23 -20.22
CA ALA A 404 -7.46 0.12 -19.59
C ALA A 404 -8.66 0.62 -18.78
N ASP A 405 -9.75 -0.14 -18.79
CA ASP A 405 -10.96 0.07 -17.96
C ASP A 405 -11.10 -1.02 -16.89
N GLY A 406 -10.07 -1.87 -16.77
CA GLY A 406 -9.96 -2.92 -15.76
C GLY A 406 -8.49 -3.27 -15.42
N TYR A 407 -8.32 -4.17 -14.47
CA TYR A 407 -7.04 -4.76 -14.09
C TYR A 407 -7.11 -6.29 -14.03
N CYS A 408 -6.00 -6.95 -14.35
CA CYS A 408 -5.91 -8.39 -14.26
C CYS A 408 -5.74 -8.80 -12.79
N TRP A 409 -6.67 -9.62 -12.32
CA TRP A 409 -6.65 -10.17 -10.98
C TRP A 409 -7.13 -11.62 -10.98
N ILE A 410 -6.99 -12.26 -9.83
CA ILE A 410 -7.41 -13.64 -9.60
C ILE A 410 -8.87 -13.80 -10.01
N GLY A 411 -9.13 -14.79 -10.86
CA GLY A 411 -10.47 -15.07 -11.34
C GLY A 411 -10.45 -15.91 -12.59
N ASN A 412 -11.58 -16.56 -12.88
CA ASN A 412 -11.71 -17.38 -14.07
C ASN A 412 -12.49 -16.61 -15.13
N TRP A 413 -11.90 -16.50 -16.32
CA TRP A 413 -12.63 -15.96 -17.46
C TRP A 413 -13.69 -16.96 -17.94
N THR A 414 -14.87 -16.46 -18.28
CA THR A 414 -15.99 -17.24 -18.83
C THR A 414 -16.29 -16.88 -20.28
N SER A 415 -16.52 -17.91 -21.11
CA SER A 415 -17.00 -17.76 -22.49
C SER A 415 -18.52 -17.70 -22.61
N ILE A 416 -19.24 -17.83 -21.49
CA ILE A 416 -20.69 -17.83 -21.48
C ILE A 416 -21.18 -16.44 -21.85
N THR A 417 -21.88 -16.34 -22.98
CA THR A 417 -22.43 -15.07 -23.49
C THR A 417 -23.92 -14.88 -23.18
N VAL A 418 -24.59 -15.90 -22.65
CA VAL A 418 -26.02 -15.87 -22.30
C VAL A 418 -26.17 -15.65 -20.81
N HIS A 419 -26.92 -14.62 -20.42
CA HIS A 419 -27.24 -14.31 -19.03
C HIS A 419 -27.85 -15.53 -18.31
N ASN A 420 -27.12 -16.10 -17.35
CA ASN A 420 -27.52 -17.29 -16.61
C ASN A 420 -27.36 -17.13 -15.09
N VAL A 421 -27.35 -15.90 -14.58
CA VAL A 421 -27.31 -15.62 -13.14
C VAL A 421 -28.43 -16.40 -12.43
N TYR A 422 -28.11 -17.01 -11.29
CA TYR A 422 -28.90 -17.97 -10.51
C TYR A 422 -29.13 -19.34 -11.15
N SER A 423 -28.51 -19.64 -12.30
CA SER A 423 -28.47 -21.00 -12.82
C SER A 423 -27.52 -21.85 -11.97
N PRO A 424 -27.80 -23.15 -11.79
CA PRO A 424 -26.86 -24.05 -11.15
C PRO A 424 -25.53 -24.06 -11.89
N CYS A 425 -24.45 -24.11 -11.14
CA CYS A 425 -23.09 -24.23 -11.65
C CYS A 425 -22.26 -25.16 -10.77
N THR A 426 -21.15 -25.61 -11.35
CA THR A 426 -20.12 -26.39 -10.66
C THR A 426 -18.80 -25.64 -10.58
N GLU A 427 -18.55 -24.73 -11.53
CA GLU A 427 -17.34 -23.93 -11.60
C GLU A 427 -17.64 -22.50 -12.07
N PRO A 428 -16.79 -21.50 -11.74
CA PRO A 428 -16.96 -20.13 -12.20
C PRO A 428 -17.12 -19.97 -13.72
N ALA A 429 -16.49 -20.84 -14.51
CA ALA A 429 -16.59 -20.85 -15.97
C ALA A 429 -17.99 -21.20 -16.52
N ASP A 430 -18.86 -21.80 -15.69
CA ASP A 430 -20.27 -22.06 -16.05
C ASP A 430 -21.12 -20.78 -16.06
N CYS A 431 -20.60 -19.68 -15.52
CA CYS A 431 -21.37 -18.51 -15.18
C CYS A 431 -21.10 -17.35 -16.13
N TRP A 432 -22.15 -16.67 -16.55
CA TRP A 432 -22.07 -15.48 -17.36
C TRP A 432 -21.61 -14.29 -16.53
N SER A 433 -20.85 -13.40 -17.16
CA SER A 433 -20.56 -12.07 -16.63
C SER A 433 -20.31 -11.11 -17.79
N PRO A 434 -20.79 -9.85 -17.71
CA PRO A 434 -20.52 -8.85 -18.75
C PRO A 434 -19.04 -8.45 -18.80
N HIS A 435 -18.26 -8.88 -17.80
CA HIS A 435 -16.83 -8.60 -17.67
C HIS A 435 -15.98 -9.86 -17.88
N GLY A 436 -16.62 -10.98 -18.21
CA GLY A 436 -15.96 -12.28 -18.29
C GLY A 436 -15.65 -12.88 -16.91
N LEU A 437 -16.09 -12.27 -15.80
CA LEU A 437 -15.89 -12.71 -14.43
C LEU A 437 -17.14 -13.42 -13.88
N GLY A 438 -17.48 -14.57 -14.45
CA GLY A 438 -18.52 -15.41 -13.88
C GLY A 438 -18.03 -15.99 -12.58
N ASP A 439 -18.90 -16.07 -11.56
CA ASP A 439 -18.57 -16.78 -10.33
C ASP A 439 -19.67 -17.76 -9.95
N CYS A 440 -19.22 -18.89 -9.41
CA CYS A 440 -20.09 -19.97 -8.98
C CYS A 440 -20.11 -20.02 -7.46
N LEU A 441 -21.09 -19.33 -6.88
CA LEU A 441 -21.20 -19.21 -5.44
C LEU A 441 -21.71 -20.52 -4.85
N GLN A 442 -20.81 -21.26 -4.20
CA GLN A 442 -21.13 -22.49 -3.47
C GLN A 442 -21.30 -22.19 -1.97
N PRO A 443 -22.33 -22.72 -1.31
CA PRO A 443 -22.55 -22.51 0.13
C PRO A 443 -21.52 -23.27 0.97
N ALA A 444 -20.98 -24.36 0.42
CA ALA A 444 -20.00 -25.22 1.02
C ALA A 444 -19.24 -25.95 -0.11
N PRO A 445 -17.97 -26.33 0.10
CA PRO A 445 -17.21 -27.09 -0.88
C PRO A 445 -17.96 -28.35 -1.35
N GLY A 446 -18.21 -28.46 -2.66
CA GLY A 446 -18.88 -29.61 -3.27
C GLY A 446 -20.41 -29.59 -3.24
N ALA A 447 -21.03 -28.56 -2.64
CA ALA A 447 -22.47 -28.32 -2.78
C ALA A 447 -22.79 -27.72 -4.16
N PRO A 448 -24.03 -27.87 -4.68
CA PRO A 448 -24.45 -27.19 -5.89
C PRO A 448 -24.28 -25.67 -5.74
N GLY A 449 -23.51 -25.07 -6.65
CA GLY A 449 -23.34 -23.62 -6.70
C GLY A 449 -24.36 -22.96 -7.59
N TYR A 450 -24.37 -21.63 -7.60
CA TYR A 450 -25.17 -20.86 -8.53
C TYR A 450 -24.42 -19.65 -9.07
N CYS A 451 -24.76 -19.29 -10.30
CA CYS A 451 -24.08 -18.21 -10.98
C CYS A 451 -24.40 -16.84 -10.38
N VAL A 452 -23.35 -16.10 -10.05
CA VAL A 452 -23.41 -14.70 -9.62
C VAL A 452 -22.47 -13.86 -10.49
N VAL A 453 -22.69 -12.54 -10.48
CA VAL A 453 -21.86 -11.56 -11.18
C VAL A 453 -21.31 -10.57 -10.17
N HIS A 454 -19.99 -10.44 -10.12
CA HIS A 454 -19.25 -9.46 -9.29
C HIS A 454 -19.34 -8.04 -9.85
N GLY A 455 -19.12 -7.03 -9.00
CA GLY A 455 -18.97 -5.63 -9.41
C GLY A 455 -20.29 -4.92 -9.64
N CYS A 456 -21.37 -5.33 -8.97
CA CYS A 456 -22.71 -4.89 -9.33
C CYS A 456 -23.00 -3.42 -8.94
N SER A 457 -22.14 -2.82 -8.11
CA SER A 457 -22.05 -1.37 -7.93
C SER A 457 -21.70 -0.58 -9.20
N ASN A 458 -21.23 -1.27 -10.25
CA ASN A 458 -20.87 -0.66 -11.52
C ASN A 458 -22.07 -0.27 -12.37
N ALA A 459 -22.05 0.95 -12.91
CA ALA A 459 -23.11 1.49 -13.77
C ALA A 459 -23.38 0.65 -15.03
N THR A 460 -22.43 -0.18 -15.47
CA THR A 460 -22.57 -1.13 -16.58
C THR A 460 -23.14 -2.48 -16.15
N ILE A 461 -22.96 -2.91 -14.90
CA ILE A 461 -23.49 -4.18 -14.36
C ILE A 461 -24.88 -4.00 -13.72
N ALA A 462 -25.13 -2.86 -13.07
CA ALA A 462 -26.41 -2.57 -12.44
C ALA A 462 -27.64 -2.80 -13.36
N PRO A 463 -27.59 -2.48 -14.68
CA PRO A 463 -28.66 -2.83 -15.61
C PRO A 463 -28.80 -4.34 -15.85
N ALA A 464 -27.70 -5.09 -15.90
CA ALA A 464 -27.71 -6.55 -16.05
C ALA A 464 -28.31 -7.25 -14.83
N CYS A 465 -28.14 -6.68 -13.64
CA CYS A 465 -28.87 -7.10 -12.43
C CYS A 465 -30.36 -6.76 -12.49
N GLY A 466 -30.74 -5.76 -13.28
CA GLY A 466 -32.08 -5.18 -13.30
C GLY A 466 -33.02 -5.67 -14.40
N GLU A 467 -32.53 -6.16 -15.55
CA GLU A 467 -33.42 -6.51 -16.67
C GLU A 467 -34.26 -7.77 -16.37
N GLY A 468 -35.55 -7.55 -16.07
CA GLY A 468 -36.53 -8.58 -15.74
C GLY A 468 -37.10 -8.51 -14.32
N GLY A 469 -36.62 -7.59 -13.48
CA GLY A 469 -37.29 -7.21 -12.23
C GLY A 469 -36.79 -7.91 -10.97
N GLY A 470 -35.68 -7.42 -10.41
CA GLY A 470 -35.49 -7.50 -8.96
C GLY A 470 -34.07 -7.49 -8.43
N GLY A 471 -33.00 -7.55 -9.23
CA GLY A 471 -31.65 -7.65 -8.67
C GLY A 471 -31.28 -6.52 -7.71
N VAL A 472 -30.58 -6.85 -6.64
CA VAL A 472 -30.03 -5.94 -5.63
C VAL A 472 -28.53 -6.20 -5.48
N CYS A 473 -27.83 -5.14 -5.08
CA CYS A 473 -26.41 -5.14 -4.77
C CYS A 473 -26.25 -4.95 -3.27
N PRO A 474 -26.33 -6.02 -2.48
CA PRO A 474 -26.17 -5.90 -1.04
C PRO A 474 -24.70 -5.56 -0.75
N GLU A 475 -24.44 -4.39 -0.20
CA GLU A 475 -23.18 -4.16 0.51
C GLU A 475 -23.14 -5.07 1.75
N PRO A 476 -22.00 -5.73 2.06
CA PRO A 476 -20.68 -5.58 1.46
C PRO A 476 -20.37 -6.57 0.32
N LEU A 477 -21.34 -7.38 -0.11
CA LEU A 477 -21.09 -8.51 -1.01
C LEU A 477 -20.75 -8.09 -2.45
N ASP A 478 -21.26 -6.95 -2.95
CA ASP A 478 -21.01 -6.45 -4.33
C ASP A 478 -21.29 -7.46 -5.46
N HIS A 479 -22.06 -8.51 -5.16
CA HIS A 479 -22.54 -9.48 -6.14
C HIS A 479 -23.98 -9.18 -6.52
N CYS A 480 -24.29 -9.40 -7.78
CA CYS A 480 -25.64 -9.36 -8.30
C CYS A 480 -26.51 -10.43 -7.64
N ALA A 481 -27.42 -10.06 -6.74
CA ALA A 481 -28.33 -10.99 -6.06
C ALA A 481 -29.79 -10.70 -6.43
N ARG A 482 -30.64 -11.73 -6.59
CA ARG A 482 -32.03 -11.50 -7.00
C ARG A 482 -32.75 -10.92 -5.81
N GLY A 483 -33.31 -9.73 -5.91
CA GLY A 483 -34.05 -9.14 -4.81
C GLY A 483 -35.29 -9.95 -4.47
N CYS A 484 -35.65 -9.89 -3.20
CA CYS A 484 -36.79 -10.60 -2.65
C CYS A 484 -37.47 -9.77 -1.56
N THR A 485 -38.64 -10.22 -1.11
CA THR A 485 -39.36 -9.58 0.00
C THR A 485 -39.10 -10.34 1.30
N PRO A 486 -38.35 -9.76 2.27
CA PRO A 486 -38.05 -10.41 3.54
C PRO A 486 -39.29 -10.83 4.33
N GLY A 487 -39.17 -11.89 5.12
CA GLY A 487 -40.23 -12.37 6.01
C GLY A 487 -41.36 -13.14 5.29
N LEU A 488 -41.19 -13.46 4.01
CA LEU A 488 -42.05 -14.35 3.26
C LEU A 488 -41.33 -15.69 3.00
N GLU A 489 -42.11 -16.75 2.88
CA GLU A 489 -41.63 -18.05 2.39
C GLU A 489 -40.92 -17.89 1.04
N PRO A 490 -39.84 -18.65 0.76
CA PRO A 490 -39.02 -18.60 -0.45
C PRO A 490 -39.73 -18.25 -1.77
N ALA A 491 -40.76 -19.03 -2.11
CA ALA A 491 -41.52 -18.86 -3.35
C ALA A 491 -42.37 -17.57 -3.35
N ALA A 492 -42.88 -17.16 -2.19
CA ALA A 492 -43.66 -15.94 -2.01
C ALA A 492 -42.77 -14.69 -1.91
N ALA A 493 -41.54 -14.85 -1.44
CA ALA A 493 -40.53 -13.80 -1.40
C ALA A 493 -40.00 -13.42 -2.80
N GLY A 494 -40.28 -14.24 -3.82
CA GLY A 494 -39.82 -14.02 -5.19
C GLY A 494 -38.50 -14.74 -5.51
N CYS A 495 -38.07 -15.68 -4.66
CA CYS A 495 -36.84 -16.43 -4.86
C CYS A 495 -37.02 -17.65 -5.77
N PRO A 496 -35.98 -18.04 -6.53
CA PRO A 496 -35.99 -19.29 -7.28
C PRO A 496 -36.19 -20.48 -6.32
N ALA A 497 -36.69 -21.60 -6.85
CA ALA A 497 -36.80 -22.82 -6.06
C ALA A 497 -35.43 -23.21 -5.48
N GLY A 498 -35.38 -23.49 -4.17
CA GLY A 498 -34.14 -23.81 -3.47
C GLY A 498 -33.38 -22.61 -2.90
N PHE A 499 -33.94 -21.38 -2.95
CA PHE A 499 -33.33 -20.18 -2.38
C PHE A 499 -34.23 -19.54 -1.33
N ALA A 500 -33.63 -19.03 -0.26
CA ALA A 500 -34.26 -18.26 0.81
C ALA A 500 -34.14 -16.76 0.56
N CYS A 501 -35.02 -15.97 1.17
CA CYS A 501 -34.92 -14.52 1.14
C CYS A 501 -34.15 -13.99 2.35
N TRP A 502 -32.90 -13.62 2.13
CA TRP A 502 -32.03 -12.98 3.11
C TRP A 502 -32.32 -11.48 3.17
N SER A 503 -32.12 -10.84 4.33
CA SER A 503 -32.32 -9.39 4.48
C SER A 503 -31.13 -8.73 5.13
N HIS A 504 -30.44 -7.85 4.39
CA HIS A 504 -29.41 -6.98 4.95
C HIS A 504 -29.89 -5.53 4.94
N ARG A 505 -29.94 -4.89 6.12
CA ARG A 505 -30.37 -3.49 6.28
C ARG A 505 -31.72 -3.18 5.61
N GLY A 506 -32.64 -4.15 5.61
CA GLY A 506 -33.98 -4.02 5.01
C GLY A 506 -34.04 -4.27 3.49
N THR A 507 -32.91 -4.57 2.84
CA THR A 507 -32.87 -5.00 1.44
C THR A 507 -32.88 -6.52 1.37
N GLY A 508 -33.92 -7.08 0.74
CA GLY A 508 -34.05 -8.52 0.58
C GLY A 508 -33.31 -9.03 -0.66
N PHE A 509 -32.57 -10.13 -0.54
CA PHE A 509 -31.96 -10.85 -1.66
C PHE A 509 -32.04 -12.37 -1.50
N CYS A 510 -32.15 -13.06 -2.62
CA CYS A 510 -32.22 -14.50 -2.69
C CYS A 510 -30.82 -15.09 -2.52
N TYR A 511 -30.70 -15.94 -1.51
CA TYR A 511 -29.48 -16.66 -1.18
C TYR A 511 -29.81 -18.12 -0.89
N LEU A 512 -28.81 -18.98 -0.77
CA LEU A 512 -29.08 -20.35 -0.38
C LEU A 512 -29.64 -20.42 1.04
N PRO A 513 -30.63 -21.30 1.28
CA PRO A 513 -31.22 -21.47 2.58
C PRO A 513 -30.16 -21.99 3.56
N CYS A 514 -30.22 -21.52 4.80
CA CYS A 514 -29.56 -22.19 5.92
C CYS A 514 -30.51 -23.27 6.47
N ASP A 515 -29.92 -24.41 6.85
CA ASP A 515 -30.60 -25.51 7.53
C ASP A 515 -30.25 -25.57 9.03
N GLY A 516 -29.22 -24.81 9.45
CA GLY A 516 -28.90 -24.53 10.85
C GLY A 516 -27.84 -23.45 11.02
N ASP A 517 -27.55 -23.07 12.27
CA ASP A 517 -26.58 -22.01 12.59
C ASP A 517 -25.17 -22.28 12.06
N ALA A 518 -24.83 -23.54 11.81
CA ALA A 518 -23.54 -23.93 11.22
C ALA A 518 -23.37 -23.44 9.78
N ASP A 519 -24.46 -23.15 9.07
CA ASP A 519 -24.44 -22.64 7.70
C ASP A 519 -24.25 -21.11 7.65
N CYS A 520 -24.19 -20.46 8.82
CA CYS A 520 -24.07 -19.02 8.96
C CYS A 520 -22.71 -18.63 9.52
N SER A 521 -22.03 -17.67 8.88
CA SER A 521 -20.83 -17.05 9.46
C SER A 521 -21.22 -16.26 10.71
N ALA A 522 -20.46 -16.35 11.81
CA ALA A 522 -20.68 -15.48 12.96
C ALA A 522 -20.55 -13.99 12.55
N PRO A 523 -21.38 -13.07 13.09
CA PRO A 523 -22.34 -13.24 14.20
C PRO A 523 -23.74 -13.74 13.83
N TRP A 524 -23.97 -14.18 12.59
CA TRP A 524 -25.32 -14.45 12.06
C TRP A 524 -25.84 -15.83 12.50
N THR A 525 -27.14 -15.97 12.75
CA THR A 525 -27.82 -17.23 13.13
C THR A 525 -28.86 -17.62 12.11
N CYS A 526 -29.10 -18.91 11.92
CA CYS A 526 -30.05 -19.38 10.93
C CYS A 526 -31.48 -19.20 11.43
N ASN A 527 -32.23 -18.31 10.79
CA ASN A 527 -33.67 -18.21 10.98
C ASN A 527 -34.36 -19.31 10.16
N LEU A 528 -34.71 -20.42 10.82
CA LEU A 528 -35.39 -21.56 10.17
C LEU A 528 -36.76 -21.22 9.56
N ALA A 529 -37.35 -20.06 9.85
CA ALA A 529 -38.61 -19.64 9.24
C ALA A 529 -38.41 -18.93 7.90
N SER A 530 -37.37 -18.11 7.76
CA SER A 530 -36.97 -17.48 6.50
C SER A 530 -35.97 -18.34 5.71
N HIS A 531 -35.38 -19.34 6.37
CA HIS A 531 -34.16 -20.03 5.97
C HIS A 531 -32.99 -19.08 5.68
N GLY A 532 -32.96 -17.89 6.31
CA GLY A 532 -31.89 -16.90 6.14
C GLY A 532 -31.02 -16.77 7.39
N CYS A 533 -29.72 -16.57 7.22
CA CYS A 533 -28.84 -16.10 8.30
C CYS A 533 -29.18 -14.65 8.71
N GLU A 534 -29.58 -14.43 9.94
CA GLU A 534 -30.01 -13.13 10.45
C GLU A 534 -29.19 -12.78 11.70
N LEU A 535 -28.94 -11.48 11.90
CA LEU A 535 -28.13 -10.93 13.00
C LEU A 535 -28.84 -10.98 14.35
#